data_AF-A0A2N2HG31-F1
#
_entry.id   AF-A0A2N2HG31-F1
#
_cell.length_a   1.000
_cell.length_b   1.000
_cell.length_c   1.000
_cell.angle_alpha   90.00
_cell.angle_beta   90.00
_cell.angle_gamma   90.00
#
_symmetry.space_group_name_H-M   'P 1'
#
loop_
_entity.id
_entity.type
_entity.pdbx_description
1 polymer ?
#
loop_
_entity_poly.entity_id
_entity_poly.type
_entity_poly.pdbx_seq_one_letter_code
_entity_poly.pdbx_strand_id
1 'polypeptide(L)'
;VLYARSNCTNESSEVACHDTGTEGGDTVTFPVAKNTPYYVFVDGWGASEQGPFGLTCTVKVPYCGNGDKEGIEECDDGNNTPNDGCNADCEIEPKGPADVCPGTNLPLMNSGGTYIAYLTGSTSGQTNAYNGTCNSSSTAPDQVYQFNSGPGGNVTVTVPADGTTFNTALYVRQGACFGPSAVQVGCKDSSYGSGNETVTFQAPPNTTYWVIVDGSGSASGNFSLEIRVVPTCGDGTLDVGEECDDGDKTPGDGCDANCDIEATCGGLTETEPNLYSTPNVIPAACGTFVIPNASISAVGDSDHFRINNLPAGAKVDAYTYLDTFGSCSGGSVLVVSLWKIPITTPGSDYGLCTGQGASVACSSSATDGNCAKLSHTVASGAVGDYILKVHG
;
A
#
# COMPACT_ATOMS: atom_id res chain seq x y z
N VAL A 1 -2.10 -29.21 27.88
CA VAL A 1 -3.31 -29.60 27.11
C VAL A 1 -4.45 -28.66 27.42
N LEU A 2 -5.07 -28.08 26.39
CA LEU A 2 -6.28 -27.26 26.49
C LEU A 2 -7.39 -27.89 25.67
N TYR A 3 -8.57 -28.12 26.26
CA TYR A 3 -9.73 -28.64 25.52
C TYR A 3 -11.04 -28.04 26.03
N ALA A 4 -12.08 -28.13 25.20
CA ALA A 4 -13.40 -27.61 25.49
C ALA A 4 -14.50 -28.64 25.19
N ARG A 5 -15.56 -28.65 26.01
CA ARG A 5 -16.71 -29.56 25.89
C ARG A 5 -18.04 -28.82 25.94
N SER A 6 -19.04 -29.31 25.21
CA SER A 6 -20.42 -28.79 25.30
C SER A 6 -21.18 -29.31 26.53
N ASN A 7 -20.65 -30.31 27.23
CA ASN A 7 -21.16 -30.79 28.50
C ASN A 7 -20.00 -31.07 29.48
N CYS A 8 -20.14 -30.61 30.72
CA CYS A 8 -19.08 -30.70 31.72
C CYS A 8 -18.64 -32.14 32.05
N THR A 9 -19.57 -33.09 32.02
CA THR A 9 -19.34 -34.45 32.52
C THR A 9 -19.23 -35.50 31.41
N ASN A 10 -19.64 -35.18 30.19
CA ASN A 10 -19.58 -36.11 29.07
C ASN A 10 -18.30 -35.91 28.26
N GLU A 11 -17.36 -36.83 28.38
CA GLU A 11 -16.09 -36.78 27.65
C GLU A 11 -16.28 -36.78 26.13
N SER A 12 -17.31 -37.46 25.62
CA SER A 12 -17.62 -37.48 24.19
C SER A 12 -18.23 -36.18 23.65
N SER A 13 -18.42 -35.17 24.50
CA SER A 13 -18.95 -33.86 24.10
C SER A 13 -17.86 -32.82 23.79
N GLU A 14 -16.62 -33.28 23.63
CA GLU A 14 -15.49 -32.44 23.24
C GLU A 14 -15.74 -31.76 21.88
N VAL A 15 -15.57 -30.44 21.87
CA VAL A 15 -15.76 -29.58 20.69
C VAL A 15 -14.44 -29.05 20.13
N ALA A 16 -13.40 -29.02 20.95
CA ALA A 16 -12.04 -28.66 20.53
C ALA A 16 -11.02 -29.19 21.54
N CYS A 17 -9.84 -29.55 21.04
CA CYS A 17 -8.69 -29.94 21.84
C CYS A 17 -7.41 -29.53 21.13
N HIS A 18 -6.45 -29.03 21.91
CA HIS A 18 -5.14 -28.65 21.42
C HIS A 18 -4.05 -28.95 22.45
N ASP A 19 -2.96 -29.54 21.97
CA ASP A 19 -1.76 -29.83 22.73
C ASP A 19 -0.54 -29.61 21.84
N THR A 20 0.29 -28.64 22.21
CA THR A 20 1.53 -28.32 21.50
C THR A 20 2.68 -29.28 21.83
N GLY A 21 2.58 -30.03 22.94
CA GLY A 21 3.70 -30.81 23.46
C GLY A 21 4.88 -29.98 23.97
N THR A 22 4.71 -28.65 24.10
CA THR A 22 5.69 -27.71 24.65
C THR A 22 5.13 -26.99 25.88
N GLU A 23 6.01 -26.39 26.70
CA GLU A 23 5.58 -25.65 27.89
C GLU A 23 4.81 -24.37 27.50
N GLY A 24 3.48 -24.40 27.68
CA GLY A 24 2.58 -23.28 27.40
C GLY A 24 2.15 -23.16 25.93
N GLY A 25 1.32 -22.15 25.63
CA GLY A 25 0.93 -21.79 24.25
C GLY A 25 -0.26 -22.56 23.66
N ASP A 26 -0.88 -23.49 24.38
CA ASP A 26 -2.06 -24.19 23.89
C ASP A 26 -3.24 -23.23 23.64
N THR A 27 -3.83 -23.29 22.44
CA THR A 27 -4.96 -22.43 22.03
C THR A 27 -6.04 -23.29 21.37
N VAL A 28 -7.31 -23.09 21.76
CA VAL A 28 -8.48 -23.69 21.10
C VAL A 28 -9.41 -22.59 20.59
N THR A 29 -9.99 -22.78 19.41
CA THR A 29 -11.01 -21.89 18.83
C THR A 29 -12.15 -22.74 18.31
N PHE A 30 -13.38 -22.44 18.72
CA PHE A 30 -14.57 -23.20 18.32
C PHE A 30 -15.81 -22.30 18.33
N PRO A 31 -16.80 -22.58 17.46
CA PRO A 31 -18.04 -21.83 17.44
C PRO A 31 -18.88 -22.09 18.70
N VAL A 32 -19.52 -21.04 19.23
CA VAL A 32 -20.38 -21.13 20.41
C VAL A 32 -21.80 -20.65 20.08
N ALA A 33 -22.80 -21.36 20.61
CA ALA A 33 -24.20 -20.97 20.45
C ALA A 33 -24.66 -20.00 21.55
N LYS A 34 -25.50 -19.03 21.19
CA LYS A 34 -26.10 -18.06 22.13
C LYS A 34 -26.76 -18.78 23.30
N ASN A 35 -26.50 -18.30 24.52
CA ASN A 35 -27.02 -18.85 25.78
C ASN A 35 -26.69 -20.34 26.02
N THR A 36 -25.70 -20.91 25.34
CA THR A 36 -25.28 -22.30 25.53
C THR A 36 -23.99 -22.33 26.35
N PRO A 37 -23.94 -23.05 27.49
CA PRO A 37 -22.73 -23.16 28.29
C PRO A 37 -21.72 -24.09 27.62
N TYR A 38 -20.45 -23.68 27.61
CA TYR A 38 -19.30 -24.49 27.22
C TYR A 38 -18.31 -24.56 28.38
N TYR A 39 -17.60 -25.68 28.48
CA TYR A 39 -16.71 -25.98 29.59
C TYR A 39 -15.28 -26.10 29.05
N VAL A 40 -14.37 -25.25 29.53
CA VAL A 40 -12.95 -25.25 29.13
C VAL A 40 -12.14 -25.90 30.24
N PHE A 41 -11.24 -26.80 29.85
CA PHE A 41 -10.41 -27.60 30.74
C PHE A 41 -8.94 -27.35 30.42
N VAL A 42 -8.17 -27.04 31.47
CA VAL A 42 -6.70 -26.97 31.42
C VAL A 42 -6.19 -28.20 32.14
N ASP A 43 -5.44 -29.04 31.42
CA ASP A 43 -4.99 -30.33 31.93
C ASP A 43 -3.49 -30.55 31.63
N GLY A 44 -2.83 -31.23 32.57
CA GLY A 44 -1.44 -31.67 32.42
C GLY A 44 -1.39 -32.99 31.66
N TRP A 45 -0.32 -33.26 30.91
CA TRP A 45 -0.20 -34.52 30.17
C TRP A 45 -0.08 -35.73 31.09
N GLY A 46 0.49 -35.53 32.29
CA GLY A 46 0.65 -36.59 33.29
C GLY A 46 0.75 -36.06 34.72
N ALA A 47 0.78 -36.98 35.68
CA ALA A 47 0.72 -36.67 37.11
C ALA A 47 1.86 -35.77 37.64
N SER A 48 2.96 -35.63 36.89
CA SER A 48 4.09 -34.76 37.22
C SER A 48 3.97 -33.34 36.67
N GLU A 49 3.02 -33.09 35.78
CA GLU A 49 2.87 -31.81 35.08
C GLU A 49 1.75 -30.99 35.72
N GLN A 50 2.07 -30.43 36.89
CA GLN A 50 1.16 -29.64 37.69
C GLN A 50 1.80 -28.30 38.04
N GLY A 51 1.01 -27.23 38.02
CA GLY A 51 1.50 -25.89 38.29
C GLY A 51 0.42 -24.82 38.14
N PRO A 52 0.74 -23.56 38.45
CA PRO A 52 -0.16 -22.45 38.17
C PRO A 52 -0.33 -22.27 36.65
N PHE A 53 -1.51 -21.85 36.24
CA PHE A 53 -1.80 -21.54 34.84
C PHE A 53 -2.50 -20.17 34.71
N GLY A 54 -2.28 -19.53 33.56
CA GLY A 54 -3.09 -18.39 33.11
C GLY A 54 -4.02 -18.87 32.00
N LEU A 55 -5.30 -18.52 32.08
CA LEU A 55 -6.28 -18.78 31.04
C LEU A 55 -6.88 -17.46 30.59
N THR A 56 -6.66 -17.11 29.33
CA THR A 56 -7.37 -16.01 28.67
C THR A 56 -8.46 -16.61 27.80
N CYS A 57 -9.71 -16.24 28.07
CA CYS A 57 -10.85 -16.64 27.24
C CYS A 57 -11.43 -15.39 26.58
N THR A 58 -11.50 -15.40 25.26
CA THR A 58 -12.10 -14.32 24.47
C THR A 58 -13.30 -14.88 23.74
N VAL A 59 -14.48 -14.35 24.03
CA VAL A 59 -15.70 -14.63 23.27
C VAL A 59 -15.82 -13.58 22.19
N LYS A 60 -15.63 -13.99 20.93
CA LYS A 60 -15.97 -13.15 19.78
C LYS A 60 -17.46 -13.33 19.50
N VAL A 61 -18.24 -12.31 19.81
CA VAL A 61 -19.65 -12.24 19.41
C VAL A 61 -19.64 -11.64 18.01
N PRO A 62 -20.22 -12.31 16.98
CA PRO A 62 -20.39 -11.68 15.68
C PRO A 62 -21.13 -10.37 15.89
N TYR A 63 -20.53 -9.28 15.43
CA TYR A 63 -21.04 -7.94 15.59
C TYR A 63 -21.11 -7.30 14.23
N CYS A 64 -22.34 -7.04 13.80
CA CYS A 64 -22.56 -6.34 12.56
C CYS A 64 -21.97 -4.93 12.60
N GLY A 65 -21.15 -4.62 11.62
CA GLY A 65 -20.49 -3.35 11.43
C GLY A 65 -19.12 -3.24 12.08
N ASN A 66 -18.41 -4.35 12.36
CA ASN A 66 -17.01 -4.31 12.80
C ASN A 66 -16.00 -4.44 11.63
N GLY A 67 -16.47 -4.72 10.42
CA GLY A 67 -15.66 -4.91 9.22
C GLY A 67 -15.19 -6.36 9.01
N ASP A 68 -15.57 -7.27 9.91
CA ASP A 68 -15.19 -8.68 9.88
C ASP A 68 -16.47 -9.53 9.73
N LYS A 69 -16.68 -10.16 8.57
CA LYS A 69 -17.79 -11.10 8.38
C LYS A 69 -17.58 -12.35 9.24
N GLU A 70 -18.37 -12.51 10.31
CA GLU A 70 -18.20 -13.54 11.34
C GLU A 70 -19.45 -14.42 11.51
N GLY A 71 -19.25 -15.71 11.75
CA GLY A 71 -20.35 -16.62 12.16
C GLY A 71 -21.48 -16.79 11.12
N ILE A 72 -22.67 -16.27 11.44
CA ILE A 72 -23.89 -16.41 10.62
C ILE A 72 -24.21 -15.16 9.79
N GLU A 73 -23.37 -14.14 9.84
CA GLU A 73 -23.58 -12.88 9.13
C GLU A 73 -23.59 -13.12 7.62
N GLU A 74 -24.58 -12.58 6.92
CA GLU A 74 -24.62 -12.62 5.45
C GLU A 74 -23.66 -11.56 4.85
N CYS A 75 -23.45 -10.47 5.59
CA CYS A 75 -22.59 -9.34 5.27
C CYS A 75 -21.99 -8.72 6.53
N ASP A 76 -20.92 -7.94 6.38
CA ASP A 76 -20.47 -6.92 7.34
C ASP A 76 -19.69 -5.86 6.54
N ASP A 77 -20.09 -4.60 6.61
CA ASP A 77 -19.48 -3.48 5.87
C ASP A 77 -18.86 -2.42 6.79
N GLY A 78 -18.54 -2.80 8.04
CA GLY A 78 -17.84 -1.94 8.99
C GLY A 78 -18.69 -0.83 9.59
N ASN A 79 -20.02 -0.86 9.39
CA ASN A 79 -20.94 0.05 10.08
C ASN A 79 -22.39 -0.52 10.20
N ASN A 80 -23.35 0.31 10.65
CA ASN A 80 -24.78 -0.09 10.78
C ASN A 80 -25.73 0.91 10.08
N THR A 81 -25.24 1.59 9.04
CA THR A 81 -26.01 2.59 8.30
C THR A 81 -26.97 1.87 7.35
N PRO A 82 -28.27 2.19 7.34
CA PRO A 82 -29.18 1.55 6.39
C PRO A 82 -28.95 2.02 4.94
N ASN A 83 -29.16 1.11 3.99
CA ASN A 83 -29.06 1.25 2.53
C ASN A 83 -27.64 1.47 1.98
N ASP A 84 -26.61 0.94 2.64
CA ASP A 84 -25.23 0.93 2.16
C ASP A 84 -24.73 -0.46 1.74
N GLY A 85 -25.56 -1.50 1.92
CA GLY A 85 -25.28 -2.85 1.45
C GLY A 85 -25.40 -3.91 2.54
N CYS A 86 -25.25 -3.53 3.81
CA CYS A 86 -25.44 -4.41 4.96
C CYS A 86 -26.29 -3.75 6.04
N ASN A 87 -27.43 -4.36 6.39
CA ASN A 87 -28.25 -3.79 7.45
C ASN A 87 -27.67 -4.10 8.84
N ALA A 88 -28.20 -3.45 9.88
CA ALA A 88 -27.76 -3.64 11.27
C ALA A 88 -28.01 -5.06 11.83
N ASP A 89 -28.78 -5.90 11.13
CA ASP A 89 -29.04 -7.30 11.45
C ASP A 89 -28.10 -8.26 10.67
N CYS A 90 -27.15 -7.71 9.90
CA CYS A 90 -26.18 -8.45 9.08
C CYS A 90 -26.80 -9.29 7.96
N GLU A 91 -27.89 -8.77 7.40
CA GLU A 91 -28.52 -9.27 6.18
C GLU A 91 -28.19 -8.32 5.03
N ILE A 92 -27.92 -8.88 3.84
CA ILE A 92 -27.63 -8.08 2.66
C ILE A 92 -28.88 -7.28 2.28
N GLU A 93 -28.71 -5.98 2.11
CA GLU A 93 -29.84 -5.12 1.79
C GLU A 93 -30.32 -5.30 0.35
N PRO A 94 -31.64 -5.24 0.09
CA PRO A 94 -32.20 -5.40 -1.25
C PRO A 94 -31.77 -4.30 -2.23
N LYS A 95 -31.29 -3.17 -1.70
CA LYS A 95 -30.81 -2.01 -2.45
C LYS A 95 -29.60 -1.43 -1.70
N GLY A 96 -28.44 -1.42 -2.35
CA GLY A 96 -27.26 -0.74 -1.82
C GLY A 96 -27.32 0.79 -2.03
N PRO A 97 -26.20 1.51 -1.84
CA PRO A 97 -26.17 2.96 -1.94
C PRO A 97 -26.51 3.40 -3.36
N ALA A 98 -27.09 4.59 -3.52
CA ALA A 98 -27.48 5.07 -4.84
C ALA A 98 -26.29 5.01 -5.81
N ASP A 99 -26.56 4.56 -7.04
CA ASP A 99 -25.62 4.45 -8.17
C ASP A 99 -25.24 5.83 -8.74
N VAL A 100 -25.01 6.81 -7.88
CA VAL A 100 -24.75 8.18 -8.26
C VAL A 100 -23.31 8.53 -7.90
N CYS A 101 -22.54 8.96 -8.89
CA CYS A 101 -21.21 9.51 -8.68
C CYS A 101 -21.22 10.61 -7.60
N PRO A 102 -20.24 10.63 -6.68
CA PRO A 102 -18.99 9.89 -6.73
C PRO A 102 -19.05 8.46 -6.13
N GLY A 103 -20.23 7.98 -5.74
CA GLY A 103 -20.38 6.68 -5.08
C GLY A 103 -19.99 6.68 -3.61
N THR A 104 -20.17 5.55 -2.95
CA THR A 104 -19.83 5.37 -1.53
C THR A 104 -18.32 5.24 -1.34
N ASN A 105 -17.78 5.91 -0.33
CA ASN A 105 -16.36 5.86 -0.01
C ASN A 105 -16.00 4.60 0.78
N LEU A 106 -15.04 3.83 0.28
CA LEU A 106 -14.51 2.63 0.90
C LEU A 106 -13.18 2.94 1.58
N PRO A 107 -13.15 3.01 2.92
CA PRO A 107 -11.91 3.18 3.64
C PRO A 107 -11.08 1.89 3.54
N LEU A 108 -9.82 2.03 3.14
CA LEU A 108 -8.87 0.91 3.20
C LEU A 108 -8.35 0.76 4.64
N MET A 109 -8.32 -0.47 5.13
CA MET A 109 -7.79 -0.85 6.43
C MET A 109 -6.43 -1.56 6.26
N ASN A 110 -5.44 -1.17 7.05
CA ASN A 110 -4.13 -1.84 7.02
C ASN A 110 -4.24 -3.22 7.71
N SER A 111 -3.90 -4.26 6.96
CA SER A 111 -3.79 -5.65 7.40
C SER A 111 -2.39 -6.16 7.08
N GLY A 112 -1.45 -5.96 8.02
CA GLY A 112 -0.08 -6.47 7.91
C GLY A 112 0.71 -5.92 6.71
N GLY A 113 0.54 -4.64 6.38
CA GLY A 113 1.21 -3.99 5.26
C GLY A 113 0.45 -4.08 3.92
N THR A 114 -0.66 -4.82 3.88
CA THR A 114 -1.62 -4.77 2.77
C THR A 114 -2.83 -3.96 3.18
N TYR A 115 -3.24 -2.99 2.37
CA TYR A 115 -4.40 -2.16 2.63
C TYR A 115 -5.62 -2.76 1.94
N ILE A 116 -6.64 -3.13 2.71
CA ILE A 116 -7.79 -3.90 2.24
C ILE A 116 -9.08 -3.16 2.52
N ALA A 117 -9.99 -3.12 1.55
CA ALA A 117 -11.41 -2.90 1.81
C ALA A 117 -12.20 -4.12 1.35
N TYR A 118 -13.20 -4.50 2.14
CA TYR A 118 -14.15 -5.54 1.82
C TYR A 118 -15.55 -5.03 2.11
N LEU A 119 -16.50 -5.38 1.25
CA LEU A 119 -17.92 -5.14 1.50
C LEU A 119 -18.78 -6.12 0.71
N THR A 120 -20.06 -6.14 1.03
CA THR A 120 -21.12 -6.72 0.21
C THR A 120 -22.07 -5.64 -0.28
N GLY A 121 -22.65 -5.82 -1.45
CA GLY A 121 -23.65 -4.90 -2.00
C GLY A 121 -24.65 -5.60 -2.90
N SER A 122 -25.59 -4.82 -3.45
CA SER A 122 -26.54 -5.29 -4.45
C SER A 122 -26.74 -4.26 -5.54
N THR A 123 -26.74 -4.71 -6.80
CA THR A 123 -27.14 -3.89 -7.97
C THR A 123 -28.66 -3.89 -8.16
N SER A 124 -29.38 -4.74 -7.43
CA SER A 124 -30.84 -4.84 -7.52
C SER A 124 -31.50 -3.49 -7.18
N GLY A 125 -32.40 -3.03 -8.05
CA GLY A 125 -33.14 -1.79 -7.84
C GLY A 125 -32.35 -0.49 -8.09
N GLN A 126 -31.13 -0.58 -8.64
CA GLN A 126 -30.38 0.58 -9.15
C GLN A 126 -30.73 0.86 -10.62
N THR A 127 -30.09 1.87 -11.21
CA THR A 127 -30.27 2.25 -12.61
C THR A 127 -29.06 1.82 -13.45
N ASN A 128 -29.25 1.74 -14.77
CA ASN A 128 -28.14 1.62 -15.72
C ASN A 128 -27.65 3.03 -16.06
N ALA A 129 -26.65 3.49 -15.31
CA ALA A 129 -26.13 4.85 -15.38
C ALA A 129 -24.72 4.92 -15.98
N TYR A 130 -23.98 3.81 -15.98
CA TYR A 130 -22.60 3.76 -16.43
C TYR A 130 -22.38 2.59 -17.38
N ASN A 131 -21.30 2.69 -18.16
CA ASN A 131 -20.90 1.63 -19.07
C ASN A 131 -19.39 1.46 -19.03
N GLY A 132 -18.94 0.22 -19.00
CA GLY A 132 -17.54 -0.17 -19.16
C GLY A 132 -17.22 -0.58 -20.61
N THR A 133 -15.95 -0.51 -21.01
CA THR A 133 -15.54 -0.89 -22.38
C THR A 133 -15.72 -2.39 -22.66
N CYS A 134 -15.78 -3.23 -21.63
CA CYS A 134 -15.98 -4.67 -21.72
C CYS A 134 -17.45 -5.09 -21.56
N ASN A 135 -18.36 -4.16 -21.24
CA ASN A 135 -19.79 -4.42 -21.04
C ASN A 135 -20.68 -3.32 -21.68
N SER A 136 -20.22 -2.77 -22.81
CA SER A 136 -20.78 -1.53 -23.39
C SER A 136 -22.22 -1.59 -23.91
N SER A 137 -22.81 -2.78 -24.00
CA SER A 137 -24.21 -3.00 -24.44
C SER A 137 -25.11 -3.44 -23.29
N SER A 138 -24.64 -3.32 -22.06
CA SER A 138 -25.41 -3.69 -20.88
C SER A 138 -26.64 -2.80 -20.70
N THR A 139 -27.70 -3.44 -20.23
CA THR A 139 -28.90 -2.81 -19.68
C THR A 139 -29.02 -3.06 -18.18
N ALA A 140 -28.03 -3.73 -17.59
CA ALA A 140 -28.00 -4.05 -16.19
C ALA A 140 -27.79 -2.80 -15.32
N PRO A 141 -28.26 -2.85 -14.07
CA PRO A 141 -28.04 -1.78 -13.11
C PRO A 141 -26.60 -1.77 -12.57
N ASP A 142 -26.10 -0.58 -12.24
CA ASP A 142 -24.75 -0.35 -11.72
C ASP A 142 -24.73 -0.11 -10.20
N GLN A 143 -23.55 -0.29 -9.61
CA GLN A 143 -23.17 0.15 -8.26
C GLN A 143 -21.83 0.87 -8.33
N VAL A 144 -21.71 2.01 -7.66
CA VAL A 144 -20.49 2.84 -7.72
C VAL A 144 -19.90 3.04 -6.34
N TYR A 145 -18.61 2.75 -6.24
CA TYR A 145 -17.80 2.96 -5.06
C TYR A 145 -16.59 3.81 -5.42
N GLN A 146 -16.01 4.46 -4.41
CA GLN A 146 -14.72 5.12 -4.52
C GLN A 146 -13.77 4.62 -3.44
N PHE A 147 -12.48 4.57 -3.74
CA PHE A 147 -11.45 4.37 -2.73
C PHE A 147 -10.25 5.26 -3.05
N ASN A 148 -9.44 5.55 -2.04
CA ASN A 148 -8.16 6.22 -2.19
C ASN A 148 -7.06 5.18 -2.03
N SER A 149 -6.07 5.18 -2.92
CA SER A 149 -4.98 4.20 -2.92
C SER A 149 -4.07 4.26 -1.69
N GLY A 150 -4.21 5.26 -0.80
CA GLY A 150 -3.41 5.40 0.41
C GLY A 150 -1.92 5.47 0.06
N PRO A 151 -1.11 4.46 0.42
CA PRO A 151 0.32 4.41 0.09
C PRO A 151 0.62 4.14 -1.40
N GLY A 152 -0.37 3.80 -2.24
CA GLY A 152 -0.09 3.41 -3.62
C GLY A 152 0.50 2.00 -3.75
N GLY A 153 0.94 1.65 -4.96
CA GLY A 153 1.49 0.35 -5.31
C GLY A 153 0.54 -0.51 -6.15
N ASN A 154 0.64 -1.83 -6.01
CA ASN A 154 -0.14 -2.76 -6.82
C ASN A 154 -1.57 -2.92 -6.27
N VAL A 155 -2.54 -2.43 -7.03
CA VAL A 155 -3.95 -2.50 -6.68
C VAL A 155 -4.61 -3.67 -7.39
N THR A 156 -5.36 -4.47 -6.64
CA THR A 156 -6.24 -5.53 -7.15
C THR A 156 -7.66 -5.28 -6.65
N VAL A 157 -8.59 -5.09 -7.58
CA VAL A 157 -10.02 -4.96 -7.31
C VAL A 157 -10.69 -6.23 -7.82
N THR A 158 -11.41 -6.93 -6.95
CA THR A 158 -12.02 -8.23 -7.24
C THR A 158 -13.47 -8.26 -6.80
N VAL A 159 -14.34 -8.76 -7.67
CA VAL A 159 -15.68 -9.23 -7.32
C VAL A 159 -15.61 -10.75 -7.25
N PRO A 160 -15.41 -11.36 -6.07
CA PRO A 160 -15.25 -12.81 -5.97
C PRO A 160 -16.57 -13.53 -6.27
N ALA A 161 -16.48 -14.81 -6.65
CA ALA A 161 -17.69 -15.64 -6.82
C ALA A 161 -18.43 -15.90 -5.50
N ASP A 162 -17.73 -15.90 -4.37
CA ASP A 162 -18.37 -15.99 -3.05
C ASP A 162 -19.17 -14.71 -2.76
N GLY A 163 -20.40 -14.86 -2.28
CA GLY A 163 -21.34 -13.75 -2.07
C GLY A 163 -21.92 -13.13 -3.35
N THR A 164 -21.50 -13.58 -4.55
CA THR A 164 -21.97 -13.03 -5.84
C THR A 164 -22.97 -13.94 -6.53
N THR A 165 -24.11 -13.38 -6.91
CA THR A 165 -25.31 -14.13 -7.34
C THR A 165 -25.68 -13.93 -8.81
N PHE A 166 -24.92 -13.12 -9.55
CA PHE A 166 -25.20 -12.75 -10.93
C PHE A 166 -23.93 -12.64 -11.76
N ASN A 167 -24.06 -12.65 -13.08
CA ASN A 167 -22.93 -12.44 -13.99
C ASN A 167 -22.53 -10.97 -13.97
N THR A 168 -21.31 -10.70 -13.50
CA THR A 168 -20.81 -9.37 -13.15
C THR A 168 -19.86 -8.84 -14.21
N ALA A 169 -19.89 -7.53 -14.39
CA ALA A 169 -18.86 -6.78 -15.10
C ALA A 169 -18.26 -5.76 -14.13
N LEU A 170 -16.93 -5.78 -14.01
CA LEU A 170 -16.18 -4.91 -13.12
C LEU A 170 -15.35 -3.94 -13.95
N TYR A 171 -15.42 -2.65 -13.63
CA TYR A 171 -14.50 -1.68 -14.20
C TYR A 171 -14.09 -0.61 -13.21
N VAL A 172 -12.86 -0.12 -13.40
CA VAL A 172 -12.23 0.87 -12.53
C VAL A 172 -11.89 2.10 -13.36
N ARG A 173 -12.15 3.29 -12.79
CA ARG A 173 -11.87 4.59 -13.41
C ARG A 173 -10.98 5.44 -12.52
N GLN A 174 -10.27 6.37 -13.14
CA GLN A 174 -9.46 7.40 -12.50
C GLN A 174 -9.75 8.78 -13.11
N GLY A 175 -9.26 9.84 -12.45
CA GLY A 175 -9.43 11.24 -12.87
C GLY A 175 -10.81 11.81 -12.54
N ALA A 176 -11.88 11.09 -12.89
CA ALA A 176 -13.25 11.39 -12.47
C ALA A 176 -14.10 10.11 -12.45
N CYS A 177 -15.20 10.15 -11.69
CA CYS A 177 -16.19 9.06 -11.65
C CYS A 177 -16.95 8.91 -12.99
N PHE A 178 -17.35 10.04 -13.58
CA PHE A 178 -18.11 10.11 -14.82
C PHE A 178 -17.73 11.36 -15.64
N GLY A 179 -18.03 11.35 -16.94
CA GLY A 179 -17.78 12.47 -17.85
C GLY A 179 -16.46 12.33 -18.61
N PRO A 180 -16.04 13.38 -19.34
CA PRO A 180 -14.91 13.30 -20.27
C PRO A 180 -13.55 13.10 -19.57
N SER A 181 -13.44 13.45 -18.29
CA SER A 181 -12.23 13.25 -17.48
C SER A 181 -12.18 11.87 -16.82
N ALA A 182 -13.23 11.06 -16.97
CA ALA A 182 -13.28 9.71 -16.41
C ALA A 182 -12.55 8.74 -17.33
N VAL A 183 -11.35 8.34 -16.93
CA VAL A 183 -10.49 7.45 -17.71
C VAL A 183 -10.60 6.05 -17.13
N GLN A 184 -10.99 5.07 -17.94
CA GLN A 184 -11.07 3.68 -17.49
C GLN A 184 -9.67 3.06 -17.40
N VAL A 185 -9.31 2.60 -16.19
CA VAL A 185 -8.05 1.94 -15.86
C VAL A 185 -8.08 0.48 -16.31
N GLY A 186 -9.20 -0.20 -16.05
CA GLY A 186 -9.39 -1.59 -16.42
C GLY A 186 -10.87 -1.97 -16.43
N CYS A 187 -11.18 -3.04 -17.15
CA CYS A 187 -12.52 -3.62 -17.25
C CYS A 187 -12.40 -5.13 -17.44
N LYS A 188 -13.23 -5.89 -16.72
CA LYS A 188 -13.39 -7.33 -16.86
C LYS A 188 -14.86 -7.74 -16.83
N ASP A 189 -15.19 -8.66 -17.72
CA ASP A 189 -16.44 -9.44 -17.75
C ASP A 189 -16.00 -10.87 -18.07
N SER A 190 -16.04 -11.76 -17.07
CA SER A 190 -15.66 -13.16 -17.27
C SER A 190 -16.91 -13.94 -17.69
N SER A 191 -16.99 -14.27 -18.98
CA SER A 191 -18.24 -14.39 -19.74
C SER A 191 -19.27 -15.48 -19.29
N TYR A 192 -19.03 -16.28 -18.24
CA TYR A 192 -19.88 -17.43 -17.89
C TYR A 192 -19.98 -17.78 -16.39
N GLY A 193 -19.56 -16.90 -15.47
CA GLY A 193 -19.60 -17.16 -14.01
C GLY A 193 -20.44 -16.14 -13.23
N SER A 194 -20.84 -16.48 -12.01
CA SER A 194 -21.26 -15.48 -11.02
C SER A 194 -20.01 -14.95 -10.32
N GLY A 195 -19.61 -13.70 -10.55
CA GLY A 195 -18.34 -13.17 -10.03
C GLY A 195 -17.09 -13.66 -10.77
N ASN A 196 -15.94 -13.47 -10.11
CA ASN A 196 -14.55 -13.68 -10.54
C ASN A 196 -13.99 -12.63 -11.52
N GLU A 197 -14.50 -11.42 -11.47
CA GLU A 197 -13.93 -10.29 -12.18
C GLU A 197 -12.81 -9.68 -11.34
N THR A 198 -11.60 -9.62 -11.90
CA THR A 198 -10.44 -9.02 -11.24
C THR A 198 -9.74 -8.00 -12.14
N VAL A 199 -9.66 -6.76 -11.69
CA VAL A 199 -8.91 -5.68 -12.32
C VAL A 199 -7.65 -5.42 -11.48
N THR A 200 -6.47 -5.52 -12.09
CA THR A 200 -5.18 -5.24 -11.45
C THR A 200 -4.46 -4.11 -12.18
N PHE A 201 -3.90 -3.17 -11.44
CA PHE A 201 -3.16 -2.02 -11.98
C PHE A 201 -2.21 -1.43 -10.93
N GLN A 202 -1.22 -0.67 -11.39
CA GLN A 202 -0.36 0.12 -10.52
C GLN A 202 -0.99 1.48 -10.24
N ALA A 203 -1.05 1.88 -8.97
CA ALA A 203 -1.66 3.12 -8.54
C ALA A 203 -0.62 4.03 -7.86
N PRO A 204 -0.55 5.32 -8.24
CA PRO A 204 0.15 6.29 -7.42
C PRO A 204 -0.54 6.42 -6.06
N PRO A 205 0.18 6.88 -5.04
CA PRO A 205 -0.36 7.10 -3.71
C PRO A 205 -1.35 8.25 -3.67
N ASN A 206 -2.18 8.25 -2.63
CA ASN A 206 -3.22 9.22 -2.37
C ASN A 206 -4.07 9.56 -3.61
N THR A 207 -4.30 8.58 -4.48
CA THR A 207 -5.02 8.74 -5.73
C THR A 207 -6.38 8.10 -5.60
N THR A 208 -7.43 8.85 -5.93
CA THR A 208 -8.81 8.37 -5.87
C THR A 208 -9.18 7.63 -7.15
N TYR A 209 -9.78 6.45 -6.97
CA TYR A 209 -10.33 5.61 -8.02
C TYR A 209 -11.81 5.36 -7.78
N TRP A 210 -12.54 5.12 -8.85
CA TRP A 210 -13.95 4.73 -8.82
C TRP A 210 -14.10 3.31 -9.34
N VAL A 211 -14.73 2.46 -8.55
CA VAL A 211 -15.05 1.07 -8.89
C VAL A 211 -16.52 1.03 -9.25
N ILE A 212 -16.83 0.45 -10.40
CA ILE A 212 -18.19 0.23 -10.84
C ILE A 212 -18.41 -1.27 -10.98
N VAL A 213 -19.39 -1.76 -10.23
CA VAL A 213 -19.88 -3.14 -10.32
C VAL A 213 -21.19 -3.11 -11.11
N ASP A 214 -21.21 -3.78 -12.24
CA ASP A 214 -22.31 -3.84 -13.19
C ASP A 214 -22.66 -5.31 -13.46
N GLY A 215 -23.76 -5.58 -14.15
CA GLY A 215 -24.14 -6.92 -14.60
C GLY A 215 -23.95 -7.09 -16.11
N SER A 216 -23.59 -8.29 -16.55
CA SER A 216 -23.55 -8.58 -17.99
C SER A 216 -24.97 -8.72 -18.56
N GLY A 217 -25.27 -8.00 -19.65
CA GLY A 217 -26.57 -8.02 -20.31
C GLY A 217 -27.68 -7.31 -19.52
N SER A 218 -28.42 -8.05 -18.69
CA SER A 218 -29.46 -7.49 -17.81
C SER A 218 -29.41 -8.12 -16.41
N ALA A 219 -28.31 -8.78 -16.08
CA ALA A 219 -28.13 -9.49 -14.83
C ALA A 219 -28.03 -8.49 -13.67
N SER A 220 -28.57 -8.83 -12.51
CA SER A 220 -28.45 -8.03 -11.29
C SER A 220 -28.57 -8.94 -10.08
N GLY A 221 -28.01 -8.52 -8.95
CA GLY A 221 -28.07 -9.30 -7.72
C GLY A 221 -27.11 -8.80 -6.68
N ASN A 222 -26.88 -9.65 -5.69
CA ASN A 222 -25.93 -9.41 -4.61
C ASN A 222 -24.52 -9.76 -5.08
N PHE A 223 -23.52 -9.04 -4.57
CA PHE A 223 -22.10 -9.25 -4.80
C PHE A 223 -21.27 -8.99 -3.54
N SER A 224 -20.08 -9.56 -3.51
CA SER A 224 -18.99 -9.12 -2.65
C SER A 224 -18.00 -8.30 -3.47
N LEU A 225 -17.32 -7.35 -2.84
CA LEU A 225 -16.27 -6.55 -3.45
C LEU A 225 -15.07 -6.51 -2.50
N GLU A 226 -13.90 -6.80 -3.04
CA GLU A 226 -12.62 -6.75 -2.35
C GLU A 226 -11.65 -5.86 -3.11
N ILE A 227 -11.00 -4.95 -2.38
CA ILE A 227 -9.94 -4.09 -2.89
C ILE A 227 -8.70 -4.36 -2.05
N ARG A 228 -7.58 -4.69 -2.70
CA ARG A 228 -6.26 -4.84 -2.07
C ARG A 228 -5.29 -3.86 -2.69
N VAL A 229 -4.57 -3.13 -1.85
CA VAL A 229 -3.43 -2.30 -2.25
C VAL A 229 -2.20 -2.82 -1.53
N VAL A 230 -1.22 -3.27 -2.30
CA VAL A 230 0.06 -3.78 -1.80
C VAL A 230 1.14 -2.77 -2.18
N PRO A 231 1.74 -2.06 -1.20
CA PRO A 231 2.90 -1.20 -1.44
C PRO A 231 4.04 -1.95 -2.13
N THR A 232 4.74 -1.29 -3.04
CA THR A 232 5.71 -1.91 -3.97
C THR A 232 7.16 -1.95 -3.48
N CYS A 233 7.47 -1.35 -2.33
CA CYS A 233 8.74 -1.39 -1.63
C CYS A 233 9.73 -2.50 -2.03
N GLY A 234 10.91 -2.08 -2.46
CA GLY A 234 11.99 -2.92 -2.95
C GLY A 234 11.91 -3.24 -4.43
N ASP A 235 11.30 -2.38 -5.25
CA ASP A 235 11.17 -2.56 -6.70
C ASP A 235 12.17 -1.71 -7.52
N GLY A 236 12.98 -0.92 -6.83
CA GLY A 236 14.01 -0.05 -7.36
C GLY A 236 13.47 1.30 -7.81
N THR A 237 12.22 1.62 -7.47
CA THR A 237 11.60 2.91 -7.77
C THR A 237 11.04 3.52 -6.50
N LEU A 238 11.57 4.70 -6.13
CA LEU A 238 11.02 5.47 -5.02
C LEU A 238 9.62 5.99 -5.38
N ASP A 239 8.60 5.29 -4.89
CA ASP A 239 7.21 5.66 -5.05
C ASP A 239 6.82 6.71 -3.99
N VAL A 240 5.72 7.43 -4.22
CA VAL A 240 5.26 8.41 -3.22
C VAL A 240 4.83 7.66 -1.93
N GLY A 241 5.06 8.23 -0.75
CA GLY A 241 4.72 7.56 0.52
C GLY A 241 5.72 6.50 0.99
N GLU A 242 6.70 6.13 0.17
CA GLU A 242 7.94 5.48 0.61
C GLU A 242 8.94 6.55 1.06
N GLU A 243 9.70 6.29 2.12
CA GLU A 243 10.85 7.14 2.48
C GLU A 243 12.10 6.75 1.68
N CYS A 244 12.16 5.51 1.22
CA CYS A 244 13.26 4.93 0.45
C CYS A 244 12.79 3.79 -0.47
N ASP A 245 13.60 3.43 -1.47
CA ASP A 245 13.51 2.14 -2.18
C ASP A 245 14.89 1.82 -2.80
N ASP A 246 15.56 0.77 -2.33
CA ASP A 246 16.89 0.35 -2.80
C ASP A 246 16.88 -0.91 -3.68
N GLY A 247 15.70 -1.33 -4.14
CA GLY A 247 15.55 -2.42 -5.09
C GLY A 247 15.50 -3.81 -4.48
N ASP A 248 15.45 -3.95 -3.15
CA ASP A 248 14.99 -5.15 -2.49
C ASP A 248 14.40 -4.87 -1.08
N LYS A 249 14.29 -5.88 -0.21
CA LYS A 249 13.69 -5.79 1.14
C LYS A 249 14.67 -6.23 2.23
N THR A 250 15.94 -6.29 1.90
CA THR A 250 16.99 -6.79 2.80
C THR A 250 17.26 -5.73 3.84
N PRO A 251 17.17 -6.01 5.15
CA PRO A 251 17.51 -4.98 6.12
C PRO A 251 19.02 -4.72 6.18
N GLY A 252 19.41 -3.48 6.43
CA GLY A 252 20.77 -3.02 6.69
C GLY A 252 21.49 -2.41 5.49
N ASP A 253 20.83 -2.22 4.36
CA ASP A 253 21.39 -1.66 3.12
C ASP A 253 20.76 -0.33 2.70
N GLY A 254 19.95 0.30 3.56
CA GLY A 254 19.48 1.67 3.36
C GLY A 254 17.98 1.81 3.50
N CYS A 255 17.24 0.81 3.06
CA CYS A 255 15.79 0.78 3.10
C CYS A 255 15.27 -0.48 3.79
N ASP A 256 14.39 -0.32 4.77
CA ASP A 256 13.79 -1.48 5.41
C ASP A 256 12.64 -2.07 4.58
N ALA A 257 12.13 -3.23 4.99
CA ALA A 257 11.05 -3.92 4.27
C ALA A 257 9.70 -3.17 4.27
N ASN A 258 9.57 -2.08 5.04
CA ASN A 258 8.40 -1.20 5.09
C ASN A 258 8.63 0.12 4.33
N CYS A 259 9.79 0.29 3.69
CA CYS A 259 10.20 1.51 3.02
C CYS A 259 10.42 2.70 3.95
N ASP A 260 10.86 2.39 5.18
CA ASP A 260 11.38 3.37 6.13
C ASP A 260 12.92 3.41 6.01
N ILE A 261 13.48 4.61 6.13
CA ILE A 261 14.93 4.80 6.05
C ILE A 261 15.62 4.17 7.25
N GLU A 262 16.63 3.34 6.99
CA GLU A 262 17.38 2.69 8.06
C GLU A 262 18.46 3.59 8.64
N ALA A 263 18.53 3.72 9.96
CA ALA A 263 19.54 4.56 10.62
C ALA A 263 21.00 4.11 10.37
N THR A 264 21.21 2.83 10.06
CA THR A 264 22.56 2.26 9.83
C THR A 264 23.15 2.72 8.49
N CYS A 265 22.30 3.04 7.51
CA CYS A 265 22.72 3.29 6.12
C CYS A 265 22.09 4.54 5.48
N GLY A 266 20.93 5.02 5.92
CA GLY A 266 20.17 6.06 5.20
C GLY A 266 19.85 7.35 5.99
N GLY A 267 20.17 7.45 7.28
CA GLY A 267 20.02 8.69 8.05
C GLY A 267 21.32 9.51 8.10
N LEU A 268 21.54 10.43 7.15
CA LEU A 268 22.74 11.27 7.12
C LEU A 268 22.44 12.68 7.62
N THR A 269 23.28 13.23 8.50
CA THR A 269 23.20 14.65 8.85
C THR A 269 24.20 15.44 8.03
N GLU A 270 23.75 16.55 7.45
CA GLU A 270 24.67 17.51 6.86
C GLU A 270 25.68 17.98 7.92
N THR A 271 26.97 17.94 7.58
CA THR A 271 28.05 18.41 8.44
C THR A 271 28.94 19.34 7.67
N GLU A 272 29.06 20.58 8.15
CA GLU A 272 29.86 21.63 7.54
C GLU A 272 31.25 21.78 8.19
N PRO A 273 32.33 22.08 7.44
CA PRO A 273 32.36 22.35 6.00
C PRO A 273 32.41 21.09 5.12
N ASN A 274 31.58 21.02 4.08
CA ASN A 274 31.44 19.86 3.17
C ASN A 274 31.94 20.13 1.73
N LEU A 275 33.07 20.86 1.62
CA LEU A 275 33.67 21.24 0.34
C LEU A 275 34.10 20.02 -0.51
N TYR A 276 34.28 20.18 -1.82
CA TYR A 276 34.83 19.14 -2.71
C TYR A 276 36.13 18.48 -2.19
N SER A 277 36.99 19.23 -1.49
CA SER A 277 38.23 18.69 -0.90
C SER A 277 37.99 17.76 0.29
N THR A 278 36.85 17.89 0.95
CA THR A 278 36.45 17.18 2.17
C THR A 278 34.94 16.89 2.15
N PRO A 279 34.44 16.13 1.17
CA PRO A 279 33.01 15.89 1.01
C PRO A 279 32.52 14.88 2.05
N ASN A 280 31.23 14.98 2.41
CA ASN A 280 30.59 13.96 3.23
C ASN A 280 30.48 12.65 2.43
N VAL A 281 30.95 11.54 2.99
CA VAL A 281 31.01 10.26 2.28
C VAL A 281 29.71 9.49 2.47
N ILE A 282 29.15 9.04 1.35
CA ILE A 282 27.98 8.17 1.26
C ILE A 282 28.46 6.81 0.76
N PRO A 283 28.37 5.74 1.56
CA PRO A 283 28.66 4.41 1.06
C PRO A 283 27.65 4.01 -0.02
N ALA A 284 28.10 3.53 -1.19
CA ALA A 284 27.17 3.07 -2.23
C ALA A 284 26.37 1.81 -1.82
N ALA A 285 26.80 1.12 -0.76
CA ALA A 285 26.07 -0.02 -0.20
C ALA A 285 24.83 0.40 0.60
N CYS A 286 24.62 1.70 0.80
CA CYS A 286 23.51 2.25 1.55
C CYS A 286 22.25 2.50 0.69
N GLY A 287 22.18 1.99 -0.55
CA GLY A 287 20.97 2.05 -1.35
C GLY A 287 20.41 3.48 -1.46
N THR A 288 19.33 3.73 -0.72
CA THR A 288 18.73 5.06 -0.54
C THR A 288 19.16 5.75 0.75
N PHE A 289 19.40 7.06 0.67
CA PHE A 289 19.71 7.91 1.81
C PHE A 289 18.96 9.25 1.73
N VAL A 290 18.66 9.85 2.88
CA VAL A 290 18.14 11.21 2.98
C VAL A 290 19.02 12.03 3.91
N ILE A 291 19.15 13.32 3.57
CA ILE A 291 19.89 14.30 4.37
C ILE A 291 18.88 15.31 4.92
N PRO A 292 18.17 14.98 6.02
CA PRO A 292 17.15 15.86 6.56
C PRO A 292 17.78 17.15 7.11
N ASN A 293 17.07 18.25 6.95
CA ASN A 293 17.45 19.59 7.42
C ASN A 293 18.77 20.11 6.82
N ALA A 294 19.15 19.64 5.63
CA ALA A 294 20.25 20.24 4.89
C ALA A 294 19.88 21.68 4.45
N SER A 295 20.86 22.59 4.42
CA SER A 295 20.61 23.99 4.08
C SER A 295 21.71 24.59 3.21
N ILE A 296 21.31 25.12 2.05
CA ILE A 296 22.15 26.05 1.30
C ILE A 296 21.98 27.44 1.95
N SER A 297 22.91 27.79 2.82
CA SER A 297 22.76 28.82 3.85
C SER A 297 23.27 30.21 3.45
N ALA A 298 24.13 30.31 2.42
CA ALA A 298 24.70 31.58 1.95
C ALA A 298 24.93 31.64 0.43
N VAL A 299 25.10 32.85 -0.11
CA VAL A 299 25.51 33.04 -1.51
C VAL A 299 26.90 32.42 -1.71
N GLY A 300 26.95 31.41 -2.57
CA GLY A 300 28.18 30.66 -2.87
C GLY A 300 28.40 29.42 -2.00
N ASP A 301 27.40 29.06 -1.19
CA ASP A 301 27.35 27.78 -0.48
C ASP A 301 27.07 26.62 -1.45
N SER A 302 27.67 25.46 -1.18
CA SER A 302 27.47 24.26 -1.98
C SER A 302 27.89 23.00 -1.25
N ASP A 303 26.95 22.07 -1.14
CA ASP A 303 27.13 20.82 -0.45
C ASP A 303 27.68 19.75 -1.38
N HIS A 304 28.76 19.09 -0.97
CA HIS A 304 29.35 18.00 -1.73
C HIS A 304 29.27 16.68 -0.96
N PHE A 305 28.72 15.68 -1.64
CA PHE A 305 28.59 14.32 -1.16
C PHE A 305 29.34 13.37 -2.07
N ARG A 306 30.19 12.52 -1.51
CA ARG A 306 30.98 11.54 -2.26
C ARG A 306 30.34 10.16 -2.16
N ILE A 307 29.90 9.64 -3.30
CA ILE A 307 29.40 8.27 -3.41
C ILE A 307 30.56 7.38 -3.85
N ASN A 308 30.96 6.44 -3.00
CA ASN A 308 32.15 5.61 -3.22
C ASN A 308 31.82 4.29 -3.94
N ASN A 309 32.66 3.91 -4.90
CA ASN A 309 32.66 2.61 -5.56
C ASN A 309 31.35 2.24 -6.27
N LEU A 310 30.75 3.17 -7.01
CA LEU A 310 29.56 2.84 -7.81
C LEU A 310 29.89 1.79 -8.88
N PRO A 311 29.20 0.63 -8.90
CA PRO A 311 29.44 -0.43 -9.87
C PRO A 311 28.80 -0.12 -11.23
N ALA A 312 29.16 -0.91 -12.23
CA ALA A 312 28.58 -0.81 -13.56
C ALA A 312 27.09 -1.16 -13.51
N GLY A 313 26.24 -0.35 -14.14
CA GLY A 313 24.80 -0.52 -14.14
C GLY A 313 24.08 0.09 -12.93
N ALA A 314 24.82 0.56 -11.91
CA ALA A 314 24.21 1.29 -10.80
C ALA A 314 23.47 2.53 -11.33
N LYS A 315 22.26 2.74 -10.81
CA LYS A 315 21.44 3.90 -11.12
C LYS A 315 21.51 4.87 -9.95
N VAL A 316 21.85 6.12 -10.24
CA VAL A 316 21.86 7.22 -9.27
C VAL A 316 20.69 8.12 -9.63
N ASP A 317 19.62 7.99 -8.86
CA ASP A 317 18.49 8.92 -8.88
C ASP A 317 18.66 9.88 -7.70
N ALA A 318 18.67 11.18 -7.98
CA ALA A 318 18.85 12.20 -6.94
C ALA A 318 17.78 13.29 -7.08
N TYR A 319 17.19 13.63 -5.95
CA TYR A 319 16.04 14.51 -5.83
C TYR A 319 16.33 15.60 -4.79
N THR A 320 15.92 16.83 -5.08
CA THR A 320 15.89 17.89 -4.07
C THR A 320 14.46 18.37 -3.87
N TYR A 321 14.08 18.57 -2.63
CA TYR A 321 12.76 19.03 -2.19
C TYR A 321 12.92 19.83 -0.89
N LEU A 322 11.88 20.56 -0.48
CA LEU A 322 11.95 21.43 0.69
C LEU A 322 11.51 20.73 1.98
N ASP A 323 10.27 20.26 2.03
CA ASP A 323 9.68 19.68 3.25
C ASP A 323 9.51 18.18 3.09
N THR A 324 8.75 17.76 2.09
CA THR A 324 8.50 16.35 1.74
C THR A 324 8.89 16.06 0.31
N PHE A 325 9.15 14.79 -0.02
CA PHE A 325 9.37 14.37 -1.40
C PHE A 325 8.26 14.90 -2.32
N GLY A 326 8.63 15.47 -3.47
CA GLY A 326 7.70 16.12 -4.39
C GLY A 326 7.26 17.55 -4.00
N SER A 327 7.83 18.16 -2.95
CA SER A 327 7.54 19.54 -2.55
C SER A 327 8.62 20.53 -3.00
N CYS A 328 8.25 21.47 -3.87
CA CYS A 328 9.05 22.64 -4.18
C CYS A 328 8.18 23.90 -4.21
N SER A 329 8.58 24.93 -3.47
CA SER A 329 7.89 26.22 -3.48
C SER A 329 8.48 27.14 -4.57
N GLY A 330 7.62 27.95 -5.19
CA GLY A 330 8.02 28.85 -6.28
C GLY A 330 9.03 29.90 -5.82
N GLY A 331 10.30 29.72 -6.18
CA GLY A 331 11.39 30.64 -5.86
C GLY A 331 12.71 29.96 -5.46
N SER A 332 12.68 28.68 -5.07
CA SER A 332 13.88 27.91 -4.74
C SER A 332 14.55 27.38 -6.01
N VAL A 333 15.73 27.89 -6.36
CA VAL A 333 16.51 27.43 -7.53
C VAL A 333 17.58 26.45 -7.06
N LEU A 334 17.17 25.28 -6.57
CA LEU A 334 18.13 24.23 -6.24
C LEU A 334 18.65 23.58 -7.52
N VAL A 335 19.95 23.31 -7.56
CA VAL A 335 20.61 22.61 -8.66
C VAL A 335 21.34 21.40 -8.10
N VAL A 336 21.03 20.24 -8.65
CA VAL A 336 21.72 18.98 -8.35
C VAL A 336 22.58 18.57 -9.53
N SER A 337 23.82 18.20 -9.27
CA SER A 337 24.76 17.75 -10.30
C SER A 337 25.60 16.57 -9.84
N LEU A 338 25.88 15.66 -10.77
CA LEU A 338 26.66 14.45 -10.52
C LEU A 338 27.93 14.48 -11.36
N TRP A 339 29.07 14.19 -10.73
CA TRP A 339 30.40 14.26 -11.33
C TRP A 339 31.17 12.98 -11.09
N LYS A 340 31.88 12.47 -12.10
CA LYS A 340 32.81 11.37 -11.91
C LYS A 340 34.17 11.90 -11.41
N ILE A 341 34.75 11.25 -10.39
CA ILE A 341 36.08 11.61 -9.85
C ILE A 341 37.20 10.98 -10.71
N PRO A 342 38.33 11.67 -10.93
CA PRO A 342 38.69 13.01 -10.45
C PRO A 342 38.09 14.16 -11.28
N ILE A 343 37.65 15.23 -10.60
CA ILE A 343 37.19 16.46 -11.26
C ILE A 343 38.42 17.27 -11.68
N THR A 344 38.59 17.49 -12.99
CA THR A 344 39.80 18.11 -13.56
C THR A 344 39.88 19.63 -13.35
N THR A 345 38.78 20.27 -12.99
CA THR A 345 38.71 21.68 -12.57
C THR A 345 37.59 21.83 -11.55
N PRO A 346 37.88 22.12 -10.27
CA PRO A 346 36.85 22.63 -9.36
C PRO A 346 36.53 24.06 -9.83
N GLY A 347 35.72 24.16 -10.89
CA GLY A 347 35.29 25.45 -11.40
C GLY A 347 34.46 26.15 -10.33
N SER A 348 34.61 27.47 -10.25
CA SER A 348 33.64 28.38 -9.63
C SER A 348 32.31 28.36 -10.41
N ASP A 349 31.71 27.18 -10.56
CA ASP A 349 30.40 26.98 -11.18
C ASP A 349 29.35 27.35 -10.14
N TYR A 350 29.15 28.67 -10.04
CA TYR A 350 28.06 29.30 -9.35
C TYR A 350 26.91 29.50 -10.35
N GLY A 351 25.97 28.56 -10.38
CA GLY A 351 24.63 28.79 -10.92
C GLY A 351 24.30 28.07 -12.25
N LEU A 352 23.26 27.23 -12.17
CA LEU A 352 22.58 26.50 -13.24
C LEU A 352 23.39 25.40 -13.94
N CYS A 353 22.72 24.46 -14.60
CA CYS A 353 23.37 23.41 -15.39
C CYS A 353 24.14 23.93 -16.62
N THR A 354 24.04 25.23 -16.91
CA THR A 354 24.75 25.90 -18.00
C THR A 354 26.15 26.32 -17.54
N GLY A 355 27.19 25.62 -17.99
CA GLY A 355 28.57 25.85 -17.55
C GLY A 355 29.25 24.60 -17.02
N GLN A 356 28.46 23.61 -16.57
CA GLN A 356 28.92 22.35 -15.98
C GLN A 356 29.39 21.31 -17.02
N GLY A 357 30.26 21.70 -17.95
CA GLY A 357 30.66 20.89 -19.11
C GLY A 357 31.35 19.54 -18.80
N ALA A 358 31.67 19.25 -17.54
CA ALA A 358 32.26 18.00 -17.08
C ALA A 358 31.38 17.20 -16.09
N SER A 359 30.16 17.67 -15.78
CA SER A 359 29.17 16.86 -15.06
C SER A 359 28.67 15.72 -15.94
N VAL A 360 28.37 14.56 -15.34
CA VAL A 360 27.76 13.42 -16.05
C VAL A 360 26.23 13.50 -16.07
N ALA A 361 25.65 14.26 -15.13
CA ALA A 361 24.24 14.60 -15.09
C ALA A 361 24.04 15.90 -14.29
N CYS A 362 23.06 16.71 -14.67
CA CYS A 362 22.68 17.92 -13.95
C CYS A 362 21.19 18.22 -14.15
N SER A 363 20.55 18.75 -13.12
CA SER A 363 19.20 19.29 -13.20
C SER A 363 19.04 20.50 -12.28
N SER A 364 18.27 21.49 -12.75
CA SER A 364 17.91 22.71 -12.00
C SER A 364 16.39 22.92 -11.89
N SER A 365 15.61 21.94 -12.33
CA SER A 365 14.14 21.96 -12.30
C SER A 365 13.60 20.56 -12.54
N ALA A 366 12.54 20.14 -11.83
CA ALA A 366 11.80 18.92 -12.12
C ALA A 366 10.33 19.22 -12.46
N THR A 367 9.69 18.36 -13.26
CA THR A 367 8.27 18.48 -13.63
C THR A 367 7.33 17.73 -12.69
N ASP A 368 7.88 16.98 -11.74
CA ASP A 368 7.16 16.08 -10.83
C ASP A 368 6.96 16.68 -9.43
N GLY A 369 7.11 18.01 -9.29
CA GLY A 369 6.93 18.74 -8.03
C GLY A 369 8.22 18.91 -7.21
N ASN A 370 9.28 18.15 -7.49
CA ASN A 370 10.60 18.36 -6.88
C ASN A 370 11.29 19.64 -7.39
N CYS A 371 12.25 20.15 -6.62
CA CYS A 371 13.03 21.32 -7.00
C CYS A 371 14.03 21.02 -8.11
N ALA A 372 14.77 19.92 -8.00
CA ALA A 372 15.58 19.39 -9.09
C ALA A 372 15.64 17.86 -9.00
N LYS A 373 15.82 17.22 -10.16
CA LYS A 373 15.89 15.76 -10.28
C LYS A 373 16.85 15.37 -11.37
N LEU A 374 17.80 14.49 -11.06
CA LEU A 374 18.64 13.83 -12.05
C LEU A 374 18.53 12.31 -11.94
N SER A 375 18.83 11.64 -13.05
CA SER A 375 18.95 10.19 -13.12
C SER A 375 20.17 9.86 -13.98
N HIS A 376 21.05 9.00 -13.48
CA HIS A 376 22.26 8.60 -14.19
C HIS A 376 22.54 7.10 -14.00
N THR A 377 22.77 6.38 -15.09
CA THR A 377 23.23 4.99 -15.04
C THR A 377 24.72 4.92 -15.28
N VAL A 378 25.45 4.34 -14.34
CA VAL A 378 26.91 4.18 -14.40
C VAL A 378 27.29 3.22 -15.52
N ALA A 379 27.91 3.73 -16.57
CA ALA A 379 28.41 2.91 -17.67
C ALA A 379 29.52 1.94 -17.21
N SER A 380 29.72 0.85 -17.94
CA SER A 380 30.72 -0.19 -17.61
C SER A 380 32.16 0.33 -17.51
N GLY A 381 32.54 1.31 -18.34
CA GLY A 381 33.84 2.00 -18.25
C GLY A 381 33.87 3.15 -17.24
N ALA A 382 32.74 3.42 -16.57
CA ALA A 382 32.54 4.56 -15.72
C ALA A 382 32.43 4.19 -14.22
N VAL A 383 32.76 2.97 -13.81
CA VAL A 383 32.79 2.58 -12.38
C VAL A 383 33.75 3.44 -11.54
N GLY A 384 33.44 3.57 -10.25
CA GLY A 384 34.27 4.29 -9.29
C GLY A 384 33.50 5.36 -8.52
N ASP A 385 34.21 6.37 -8.06
CA ASP A 385 33.65 7.37 -7.16
C ASP A 385 33.03 8.55 -7.90
N TYR A 386 31.94 9.06 -7.33
CA TYR A 386 31.20 10.21 -7.84
C TYR A 386 31.01 11.27 -6.76
N ILE A 387 30.89 12.52 -7.18
CA ILE A 387 30.46 13.63 -6.34
C ILE A 387 29.06 14.04 -6.77
N LEU A 388 28.12 13.96 -5.82
CA LEU A 388 26.84 14.63 -5.88
C LEU A 388 27.02 16.02 -5.26
N LYS A 389 26.66 17.07 -6.00
CA LYS A 389 26.74 18.47 -5.55
C LYS A 389 25.36 19.09 -5.57
N VAL A 390 24.98 19.74 -4.48
CA VAL A 390 23.75 20.55 -4.35
C VAL A 390 24.15 22.01 -4.12
N HIS A 391 23.46 22.96 -4.77
CA HIS A 391 23.66 24.40 -4.57
C HIS A 391 22.41 25.18 -4.99
N GLY A 392 22.36 26.47 -4.64
CA GLY A 392 21.22 27.39 -4.86
C GLY A 392 21.58 28.67 -5.61
#